data_AF-A0A382Y2D4-F1
#
_entry.id   AF-A0A382Y2D4-F1
#
_cell.length_a   1.000
_cell.length_b   1.000
_cell.length_c   1.000
_cell.angle_alpha   90.00
_cell.angle_beta   90.00
_cell.angle_gamma   90.00
#
_symmetry.space_group_name_H-M   'P 1'
#
loop_
_entity.id
_entity.type
_entity.pdbx_description
1 polymer ?
#
loop_
_entity_poly.entity_id
_entity_poly.type
_entity_poly.pdbx_seq_one_letter_code
_entity_poly.pdbx_strand_id
1 'polypeptide(L)'
;MILNYYKALIFFLLCFDISSAKITRVMTYNIHHGEGTDNIIDLKRIAQVINKWSPDLVALQEVDNETTRSGNINETDTLSMLTQMYSVFGKNIDVFGGGYGNAILSKYPIIRSENRKLPRVNNGE
;
A
#
# COMPACT_ATOMS: atom_id res chain seq x y z
N MET A 1 -14.16 -2.39 -56.47
CA MET A 1 -14.47 -1.23 -55.60
C MET A 1 -15.00 -1.61 -54.23
N ILE A 2 -15.92 -2.56 -54.10
CA ILE A 2 -16.54 -2.95 -52.80
C ILE A 2 -15.54 -3.56 -51.79
N LEU A 3 -14.53 -4.31 -52.26
CA LEU A 3 -13.54 -4.99 -51.40
C LEU A 3 -12.61 -4.03 -50.61
N ASN A 4 -12.40 -2.81 -51.11
CA ASN A 4 -11.54 -1.82 -50.44
C ASN A 4 -12.22 -1.15 -49.23
N TYR A 5 -13.56 -1.06 -49.24
CA TYR A 5 -14.33 -0.52 -48.13
C TYR A 5 -14.29 -1.44 -46.91
N TYR A 6 -14.35 -2.75 -47.10
CA TYR A 6 -14.25 -3.71 -46.00
C TYR A 6 -12.85 -3.75 -45.38
N LYS A 7 -11.79 -3.60 -46.19
CA LYS A 7 -10.42 -3.46 -45.67
C LYS A 7 -10.25 -2.19 -44.84
N ALA A 8 -10.81 -1.06 -45.28
CA ALA A 8 -10.77 0.19 -44.53
C ALA A 8 -11.60 0.10 -43.23
N LEU A 9 -12.76 -0.56 -43.25
CA LEU A 9 -13.62 -0.75 -42.08
C LEU A 9 -12.98 -1.68 -41.03
N ILE A 10 -12.31 -2.75 -41.46
CA ILE A 10 -11.55 -3.66 -40.58
C ILE A 10 -10.34 -2.94 -39.96
N PHE A 11 -9.64 -2.10 -40.73
CA PHE A 11 -8.52 -1.29 -40.22
C PHE A 11 -9.00 -0.25 -39.19
N PHE A 12 -10.18 0.34 -39.39
CA PHE A 12 -10.77 1.30 -38.46
C PHE A 12 -11.24 0.64 -37.15
N LEU A 13 -11.75 -0.59 -37.21
CA LEU A 13 -12.13 -1.37 -36.03
C LEU A 13 -10.92 -1.90 -35.24
N LEU A 14 -9.77 -2.14 -35.89
CA LEU A 14 -8.52 -2.54 -35.25
C LEU A 14 -7.75 -1.38 -34.61
N CYS A 15 -8.10 -0.12 -34.92
CA CYS A 15 -7.46 1.08 -34.35
C CYS A 15 -8.18 1.63 -33.12
N PHE A 16 -9.32 1.08 -32.71
CA PHE A 16 -9.96 1.40 -31.44
C PHE A 16 -9.44 0.46 -30.34
N ASP A 17 -8.15 0.58 -30.02
CA ASP A 17 -7.75 0.35 -28.64
C ASP A 17 -8.34 1.52 -27.86
N ILE A 18 -9.56 1.34 -27.34
CA ILE A 18 -10.08 2.21 -26.30
C ILE A 18 -9.12 2.01 -25.15
N SER A 19 -8.12 2.89 -25.05
CA SER A 19 -7.28 2.99 -23.87
C SER A 19 -8.20 3.33 -22.71
N SER A 20 -8.76 2.30 -22.09
CA SER A 20 -9.56 2.42 -20.89
C SER A 20 -8.64 3.02 -19.85
N ALA A 21 -8.95 4.23 -19.41
CA ALA A 21 -8.21 4.88 -18.35
C ALA A 21 -8.29 3.97 -17.11
N LYS A 22 -7.18 3.28 -16.81
CA LYS A 22 -7.10 2.44 -15.61
C LYS A 22 -7.17 3.36 -14.40
N ILE A 23 -8.26 3.29 -13.66
CA ILE A 23 -8.42 3.99 -12.40
C ILE A 23 -7.54 3.29 -11.36
N THR A 24 -6.57 4.01 -10.81
CA THR A 24 -5.74 3.55 -9.69
C THR A 24 -6.23 4.20 -8.40
N ARG A 25 -6.62 3.40 -7.42
CA ARG A 25 -7.05 3.88 -6.10
C ARG A 25 -5.88 3.83 -5.13
N VAL A 26 -5.52 4.98 -4.57
CA VAL A 26 -4.45 5.10 -3.57
C VAL A 26 -5.04 5.53 -2.24
N MET A 27 -4.64 4.86 -1.16
CA MET A 27 -4.96 5.22 0.21
C MET A 27 -3.68 5.67 0.93
N THR A 28 -3.79 6.70 1.76
CA THR A 28 -2.80 6.97 2.81
C THR A 28 -3.49 6.83 4.15
N TYR A 29 -2.85 6.16 5.11
CA TYR A 29 -3.46 5.91 6.42
C TYR A 29 -2.39 5.86 7.50
N ASN A 30 -2.44 6.83 8.40
CA ASN A 30 -1.71 6.79 9.66
C ASN A 30 -2.45 5.87 10.63
N ILE A 31 -1.80 4.80 11.07
CA ILE A 31 -2.44 3.74 11.85
C ILE A 31 -2.10 3.78 13.34
N HIS A 32 -1.27 4.72 13.78
CA HIS A 32 -0.88 4.90 15.19
C HIS A 32 -0.53 3.55 15.86
N HIS A 33 0.44 2.81 15.28
CA HIS A 33 0.87 1.45 15.70
C HIS A 33 -0.29 0.46 15.93
N GLY A 34 -1.34 0.60 15.11
CA GLY A 34 -2.55 -0.21 15.19
C GLY A 34 -3.47 0.11 16.37
N GLU A 35 -3.16 1.11 17.19
CA GLU A 35 -3.92 1.51 18.38
C GLU A 35 -5.08 2.44 18.05
N GLY A 36 -6.29 2.00 18.36
CA GLY A 36 -7.49 2.83 18.22
C GLY A 36 -7.65 3.88 19.33
N THR A 37 -8.67 4.72 19.21
CA THR A 37 -9.05 5.70 20.25
C THR A 37 -9.53 5.06 21.56
N ASP A 38 -9.73 3.74 21.55
CA ASP A 38 -10.02 2.88 22.69
C ASP A 38 -8.75 2.35 23.37
N ASN A 39 -7.55 2.74 22.90
CA ASN A 39 -6.24 2.24 23.36
C ASN A 39 -6.08 0.73 23.16
N ILE A 40 -6.73 0.18 22.12
CA ILE A 40 -6.63 -1.24 21.76
C ILE A 40 -5.88 -1.35 20.44
N ILE A 41 -4.80 -2.13 20.44
CA ILE A 41 -4.07 -2.51 19.23
C ILE A 41 -4.88 -3.59 18.49
N ASP A 42 -5.40 -3.23 17.31
CA ASP A 42 -6.29 -4.07 16.52
C ASP A 42 -6.03 -3.91 15.02
N LEU A 43 -5.08 -4.69 14.50
CA LEU A 43 -4.75 -4.68 13.07
C LEU A 43 -5.87 -5.22 12.19
N LYS A 44 -6.82 -6.01 12.73
CA LYS A 44 -7.98 -6.47 11.96
C LYS A 44 -8.91 -5.30 11.65
N ARG A 45 -9.09 -4.37 12.60
CA ARG A 45 -9.84 -3.14 12.40
C ARG A 45 -9.25 -2.27 11.28
N ILE A 46 -7.93 -2.12 11.28
CA ILE A 46 -7.21 -1.40 10.21
C ILE A 46 -7.41 -2.11 8.85
N ALA A 47 -7.19 -3.43 8.80
CA ALA A 47 -7.38 -4.21 7.58
C ALA A 47 -8.81 -4.17 7.05
N GLN A 48 -9.82 -4.16 7.92
CA GLN A 48 -11.22 -4.00 7.54
C GLN A 48 -11.48 -2.67 6.83
N VAL A 49 -10.88 -1.57 7.30
CA VAL A 49 -10.97 -0.26 6.63
C VAL A 49 -10.33 -0.34 5.25
N ILE A 50 -9.11 -0.86 5.15
CA ILE A 50 -8.39 -1.01 3.87
C ILE A 50 -9.22 -1.83 2.88
N ASN A 51 -9.65 -3.03 3.29
CA ASN A 51 -10.42 -3.95 2.45
C ASN A 51 -11.75 -3.34 1.99
N LYS A 52 -12.46 -2.62 2.87
CA LYS A 52 -13.71 -1.93 2.55
C LYS A 52 -13.55 -0.94 1.39
N TRP A 53 -12.45 -0.19 1.35
CA TRP A 53 -12.19 0.80 0.31
C TRP A 53 -11.50 0.22 -0.94
N SER A 54 -10.99 -1.01 -0.83
CA SER A 54 -10.35 -1.80 -1.90
C SER A 54 -9.35 -0.96 -2.73
N PRO A 55 -8.33 -0.34 -2.11
CA PRO A 55 -7.31 0.40 -2.84
C PRO A 55 -6.36 -0.54 -3.61
N ASP A 56 -5.71 -0.02 -4.65
CA ASP A 56 -4.63 -0.73 -5.34
C ASP A 56 -3.28 -0.55 -4.64
N LEU A 57 -3.12 0.56 -3.89
CA LEU A 57 -1.93 0.90 -3.11
C LEU A 57 -2.32 1.57 -1.79
N VAL A 58 -1.66 1.23 -0.69
CA VAL A 58 -1.77 1.87 0.62
C VAL A 58 -0.41 2.35 1.08
N ALA A 59 -0.30 3.63 1.43
CA ALA A 59 0.83 4.18 2.17
C ALA A 59 0.46 4.29 3.65
N LEU A 60 1.09 3.47 4.48
CA LEU A 60 0.88 3.43 5.93
C LEU A 60 1.94 4.28 6.64
N GLN A 61 1.49 5.06 7.64
CA GLN A 61 2.36 5.81 8.55
C GLN A 61 2.19 5.30 9.98
N GLU A 62 3.20 5.54 10.81
CA GLU A 62 3.25 5.14 12.22
C GLU A 62 3.11 3.64 12.41
N VAL A 63 3.83 2.87 11.60
CA VAL A 63 3.83 1.41 11.63
C VAL A 63 4.94 0.93 12.55
N ASP A 64 4.59 0.05 13.48
CA ASP A 64 5.53 -0.66 14.34
C ASP A 64 5.84 -2.05 13.77
N ASN A 65 7.12 -2.42 13.71
CA ASN A 65 7.56 -3.76 13.37
C ASN A 65 8.40 -4.33 14.49
N GLU A 66 7.86 -5.36 15.16
CA GLU A 66 8.51 -6.11 16.24
C GLU A 66 8.89 -5.24 17.45
N THR A 67 8.09 -4.21 17.73
CA THR A 67 8.28 -3.37 18.92
C THR A 67 7.61 -4.00 20.14
N THR A 68 8.19 -3.81 21.33
CA THR A 68 7.60 -4.35 22.57
C THR A 68 6.26 -3.70 22.92
N ARG A 69 6.01 -2.44 22.52
CA ARG A 69 4.72 -1.75 22.74
C ARG A 69 3.58 -2.33 21.90
N SER A 70 3.88 -2.84 20.71
CA SER A 70 2.91 -3.55 19.84
C SER A 70 2.91 -5.07 20.03
N GLY A 71 3.39 -5.55 21.19
CA GLY A 71 3.40 -6.99 21.49
C GLY A 71 4.37 -7.80 20.64
N ASN A 72 5.43 -7.17 20.11
CA ASN A 72 6.41 -7.73 19.18
C ASN A 72 5.79 -8.26 17.88
N ILE A 73 4.66 -7.70 17.47
CA ILE A 73 4.01 -8.04 16.20
C ILE A 73 4.74 -7.32 15.06
N ASN A 74 4.95 -7.99 13.94
CA ASN A 74 5.30 -7.35 12.68
C ASN A 74 3.99 -6.85 12.03
N GLU A 75 3.64 -5.58 12.26
CA GLU A 75 2.37 -5.02 11.79
C GLU A 75 2.29 -5.01 10.26
N THR A 76 3.42 -4.73 9.60
CA THR A 76 3.50 -4.72 8.13
C THR A 76 3.09 -6.06 7.53
N ASP A 77 3.68 -7.16 7.99
CA ASP A 77 3.38 -8.51 7.48
C ASP A 77 2.01 -9.02 7.93
N THR A 78 1.56 -8.59 9.12
CA THR A 78 0.21 -8.92 9.58
C THR A 78 -0.86 -8.24 8.73
N LEU A 79 -0.70 -6.95 8.42
CA LEU A 79 -1.61 -6.22 7.53
C LEU A 79 -1.54 -6.74 6.09
N SER A 80 -0.36 -7.11 5.61
CA SER A 80 -0.13 -7.82 4.34
C SER A 80 -1.01 -9.08 4.24
N MET A 81 -0.93 -9.96 5.25
CA MET A 81 -1.74 -11.18 5.33
C MET A 81 -3.25 -10.89 5.39
N LEU A 82 -3.68 -9.93 6.21
CA LEU A 82 -5.11 -9.61 6.42
C LEU A 82 -5.75 -8.92 5.20
N THR A 83 -4.95 -8.22 4.39
CA THR A 83 -5.42 -7.53 3.17
C THR A 83 -5.14 -8.32 1.89
N GLN A 84 -4.36 -9.41 1.98
CA GLN A 84 -3.87 -10.18 0.83
C GLN A 84 -3.10 -9.31 -0.19
N MET A 85 -2.37 -8.32 0.32
CA MET A 85 -1.55 -7.40 -0.47
C MET A 85 -0.08 -7.73 -0.29
N TYR A 86 0.77 -7.36 -1.25
CA TYR A 86 2.22 -7.37 -1.09
C TYR A 86 2.64 -6.22 -0.18
N SER A 87 3.66 -6.42 0.65
CA SER A 87 4.11 -5.42 1.61
C SER A 87 5.59 -5.09 1.49
N VAL A 88 5.96 -3.87 1.89
CA VAL A 88 7.33 -3.51 2.23
C VAL A 88 7.33 -2.52 3.39
N PHE A 89 8.21 -2.75 4.35
CA PHE A 89 8.45 -1.83 5.46
C PHE A 89 9.64 -0.91 5.18
N GLY A 90 9.48 0.37 5.48
CA GLY A 90 10.51 1.40 5.46
C GLY A 90 10.72 1.96 6.86
N LYS A 91 11.67 1.37 7.61
CA LYS A 91 12.04 1.83 8.96
C LYS A 91 12.63 3.24 8.93
N ASN A 92 12.12 4.13 9.77
CA ASN A 92 12.71 5.44 10.00
C ASN A 92 13.70 5.40 11.17
N ILE A 93 13.22 4.93 12.33
CA ILE A 93 13.94 4.91 13.61
C ILE A 93 13.79 3.55 14.32
N ASP A 94 14.72 3.28 15.23
CA ASP A 94 14.66 2.15 16.16
C ASP A 94 13.96 2.61 17.44
N VAL A 95 12.90 1.89 17.85
CA VAL A 95 12.11 2.20 19.05
C VAL A 95 11.65 0.92 19.73
N PHE A 96 11.63 0.92 21.06
CA PHE A 96 11.06 -0.18 21.86
C PHE A 96 11.58 -1.59 21.49
N GLY A 97 12.82 -1.70 21.02
CA GLY A 97 13.45 -2.95 20.59
C GLY A 97 13.16 -3.37 19.15
N GLY A 98 12.27 -2.67 18.44
CA GLY A 98 11.91 -2.91 17.05
C GLY A 98 12.11 -1.68 16.16
N GLY A 99 11.39 -1.64 15.04
CA GLY A 99 11.42 -0.54 14.09
C GLY A 99 10.11 0.22 14.02
N TYR A 100 10.19 1.53 13.82
CA TYR A 100 9.05 2.40 13.55
C TYR A 100 9.27 3.18 12.26
N GLY A 101 8.22 3.34 11.46
CA GLY A 101 8.29 4.09 10.21
C GLY A 101 7.05 3.93 9.34
N ASN A 102 7.28 3.80 8.04
CA ASN A 102 6.23 3.72 7.03
C ASN A 102 6.18 2.32 6.42
N ALA A 103 5.03 1.94 5.89
CA ALA A 103 4.90 0.72 5.08
C ALA A 103 4.10 0.99 3.81
N ILE A 104 4.34 0.19 2.78
CA ILE A 104 3.51 0.15 1.57
C ILE A 104 2.80 -1.19 1.52
N LEU A 105 1.50 -1.18 1.28
CA LEU A 105 0.74 -2.34 0.81
C LEU A 105 0.37 -2.14 -0.66
N SER A 106 0.56 -3.16 -1.48
CA SER A 106 0.33 -3.11 -2.92
C SER A 106 -0.47 -4.32 -3.37
N LYS A 107 -1.50 -4.11 -4.17
CA LYS A 107 -2.23 -5.20 -4.83
C LYS A 107 -1.36 -5.97 -5.83
N TYR A 108 -0.28 -5.34 -6.30
CA TYR A 108 0.64 -5.89 -7.30
C TYR A 108 2.00 -6.25 -6.67
N PRO A 109 2.73 -7.23 -7.24
CA PRO A 109 4.07 -7.59 -6.78
C PRO A 109 5.01 -6.38 -6.73
N ILE A 110 5.74 -6.24 -5.62
CA ILE A 110 6.77 -5.21 -5.45
C ILE A 110 8.07 -5.74 -6.07
N ILE A 111 8.43 -5.22 -7.26
CA ILE A 111 9.62 -5.66 -8.00
C ILE A 111 10.90 -5.03 -7.43
N ARG A 112 10.81 -3.80 -6.90
CA ARG A 112 11.92 -3.07 -6.27
C ARG A 112 11.38 -2.12 -5.22
N SER A 113 12.08 -2.02 -4.09
CA SER A 113 11.85 -1.02 -3.05
C SER A 113 13.17 -0.40 -2.62
N GLU A 114 13.11 0.85 -2.17
CA GLU A 114 14.26 1.57 -1.62
C GLU A 114 13.75 2.47 -0.49
N ASN A 115 14.33 2.36 0.70
CA ASN A 115 14.01 3.24 1.82
C ASN A 115 15.07 4.35 1.90
N ARG A 116 14.66 5.60 1.71
CA ARG A 116 15.54 6.77 1.78
C ARG A 116 15.22 7.58 3.03
N LYS A 117 16.17 7.66 3.95
CA LYS A 117 16.05 8.50 5.14
C LYS A 117 16.09 9.98 4.74
N LEU A 118 15.10 10.74 5.19
CA LEU A 118 15.10 12.19 5.08
C LEU A 118 16.00 12.80 6.18
N PRO A 119 16.48 14.04 6.02
CA PRO A 119 17.24 14.73 7.06
C PRO A 119 16.44 14.81 8.36
N ARG A 120 17.06 14.39 9.47
CA ARG A 120 16.45 14.38 10.80
C ARG A 120 16.78 15.67 11.53
N VAL A 121 15.80 16.56 11.67
CA VAL A 121 15.92 17.80 12.45
C VAL A 121 15.37 17.55 13.86
N ASN A 122 16.06 18.01 14.91
CA ASN A 122 15.62 17.97 16.31
C ASN A 122 15.19 16.57 16.83
N ASN A 123 15.86 15.50 16.42
CA ASN A 123 15.53 14.13 16.79
C ASN A 123 14.12 13.64 16.38
N GLY A 124 13.47 14.29 15.39
CA GLY A 124 12.18 13.84 14.84
C GLY A 124 12.20 12.40 14.33
N GLU A 125 11.02 11.80 14.21
CA GLU A 125 10.82 10.44 13.68
C GLU A 125 10.98 10.36 12.17
#